data_AF-A0A7R6SQ70-F1
#
_entry.id   AF-A0A7R6SQ70-F1
#
_cell.length_a   1.000
_cell.length_b   1.000
_cell.length_c   1.000
_cell.angle_alpha   90.00
_cell.angle_beta   90.00
_cell.angle_gamma   90.00
#
_symmetry.space_group_name_H-M   'P 1'
#
loop_
_entity.id
_entity.type
_entity.pdbx_description
1 polymer ?
#
loop_
_entity_poly.entity_id
_entity_poly.type
_entity_poly.pdbx_seq_one_letter_code
_entity_poly.pdbx_strand_id
1 'polypeptide(L)'
;MNIVPDADRLHNEEAKRIANESDFLVLDAHKALTKYKRVVFDLDHTLIDEKGETVRPGIYKLLTSLKNNGIHLTLWTASFKERSEPILSKLGLSVYFDKFIYRKDYNTDPRRWIGAHKDIRKTNGDLLVDDSRKQVDYVNSIGLAGYKMTPYASTEPYNKPDMNELEELHRMILPDVEFTLQTNTSLFSKITSIFR
;
A
#
# COMPACT_ATOMS: atom_id res chain seq x y z
N MET A 1 36.49 -12.64 -44.89
CA MET A 1 35.05 -12.40 -44.64
C MET A 1 34.91 -10.98 -44.14
N ASN A 2 34.42 -10.07 -44.98
CA ASN A 2 34.12 -8.70 -44.55
C ASN A 2 32.68 -8.69 -44.02
N ILE A 3 32.51 -8.51 -42.72
CA ILE A 3 31.20 -8.23 -42.13
C ILE A 3 30.94 -6.75 -42.39
N VAL A 4 30.11 -6.46 -43.40
CA VAL A 4 29.60 -5.10 -43.61
C VAL A 4 28.53 -4.89 -42.54
N PRO A 5 28.72 -3.95 -41.59
CA PRO A 5 27.70 -3.67 -40.59
C PRO A 5 26.46 -3.12 -41.29
N ASP A 6 25.33 -3.78 -41.11
CA ASP A 6 24.03 -3.27 -41.55
C ASP A 6 23.69 -2.03 -40.72
N ALA A 7 23.92 -0.86 -41.32
CA ALA A 7 23.75 0.44 -40.69
C ALA A 7 22.29 0.69 -40.28
N ASP A 8 21.31 0.13 -41.00
CA ASP A 8 19.90 0.26 -40.66
C ASP A 8 19.55 -0.57 -39.43
N ARG A 9 20.14 -1.77 -39.30
CA ARG A 9 20.00 -2.60 -38.09
C ARG A 9 20.63 -1.93 -36.86
N LEU A 10 21.81 -1.33 -37.04
CA LEU A 10 22.47 -0.59 -35.95
C LEU A 10 21.67 0.65 -35.53
N HIS A 11 21.13 1.41 -36.48
CA HIS A 11 20.28 2.56 -36.18
C HIS A 11 19.01 2.18 -35.40
N ASN A 12 18.39 1.05 -35.75
CA ASN A 12 17.15 0.63 -35.10
C ASN A 12 17.39 0.11 -33.67
N GLU A 13 18.50 -0.57 -33.43
CA GLU A 13 18.87 -1.02 -32.08
C GLU A 13 19.39 0.12 -31.19
N GLU A 14 20.11 1.10 -31.75
CA GLU A 14 20.47 2.34 -31.07
C GLU A 14 19.22 3.15 -30.71
N ALA A 15 18.27 3.29 -31.64
CA ALA A 15 17.01 3.99 -31.41
C ALA A 15 16.14 3.31 -30.34
N LYS A 16 16.08 1.97 -30.32
CA LYS A 16 15.41 1.21 -29.25
C LYS A 16 16.12 1.35 -27.90
N ARG A 17 17.45 1.40 -27.89
CA ARG A 17 18.24 1.59 -26.66
C ARG A 17 18.03 2.99 -26.10
N ILE A 18 18.09 4.01 -26.96
CA ILE A 18 17.82 5.41 -26.60
C ILE A 18 16.37 5.57 -26.13
N ALA A 19 15.39 4.98 -26.82
CA ALA A 19 13.99 4.98 -26.39
C ALA A 19 13.85 4.31 -25.01
N ASN A 20 14.45 3.14 -24.79
CA ASN A 20 14.43 2.50 -23.47
C ASN A 20 15.12 3.33 -22.39
N GLU A 21 16.29 3.93 -22.63
CA GLU A 21 16.99 4.76 -21.64
C GLU A 21 16.24 6.05 -21.34
N SER A 22 15.69 6.71 -22.36
CA SER A 22 14.88 7.91 -22.19
C SER A 22 13.51 7.60 -21.58
N ASP A 23 12.89 6.46 -21.90
CA ASP A 23 11.68 5.97 -21.22
C ASP A 23 11.99 5.57 -19.77
N PHE A 24 13.17 5.00 -19.48
CA PHE A 24 13.61 4.69 -18.11
C PHE A 24 13.89 5.96 -17.31
N LEU A 25 14.51 6.96 -17.93
CA LEU A 25 14.72 8.28 -17.34
C LEU A 25 13.41 9.05 -17.17
N VAL A 26 12.45 8.89 -18.08
CA VAL A 26 11.09 9.45 -17.96
C VAL A 26 10.28 8.70 -16.91
N LEU A 27 10.49 7.39 -16.72
CA LEU A 27 9.91 6.61 -15.62
C LEU A 27 10.52 7.00 -14.26
N ASP A 28 11.84 7.21 -14.18
CA ASP A 28 12.52 7.68 -12.97
C ASP A 28 12.30 9.18 -12.71
N ALA A 29 12.05 10.00 -13.74
CA ALA A 29 11.65 11.39 -13.61
C ALA A 29 10.15 11.58 -13.38
N HIS A 30 9.28 10.62 -13.79
CA HIS A 30 7.87 10.54 -13.38
C HIS A 30 7.69 9.87 -12.02
N LYS A 31 8.72 9.21 -11.48
CA LYS A 31 8.98 9.13 -10.03
C LYS A 31 9.42 10.48 -9.44
N ALA A 32 9.14 11.61 -10.10
CA ALA A 32 8.93 12.88 -9.42
C ALA A 32 8.14 12.60 -8.15
N LEU A 33 8.74 12.86 -6.99
CA LEU A 33 8.23 12.56 -5.65
C LEU A 33 6.70 12.65 -5.63
N THR A 34 5.99 11.53 -5.85
CA THR A 34 4.56 11.49 -5.64
C THR A 34 4.41 11.54 -4.14
N LYS A 35 4.30 12.77 -3.62
CA LYS A 35 4.19 13.00 -2.21
C LYS A 35 2.76 12.64 -1.83
N TYR A 36 2.56 11.38 -1.45
CA TYR A 36 1.31 10.93 -0.90
C TYR A 36 0.97 11.80 0.30
N LYS A 37 -0.17 12.48 0.27
CA LYS A 37 -0.72 13.31 1.34
C LYS A 37 -1.99 12.72 1.91
N ARG A 38 -2.68 11.89 1.15
CA ARG A 38 -3.98 11.29 1.48
C ARG A 38 -3.91 9.80 1.14
N VAL A 39 -3.82 8.97 2.17
CA VAL A 39 -3.76 7.51 2.02
C VAL A 39 -5.09 6.91 2.45
N VAL A 40 -5.64 6.06 1.59
CA VAL A 40 -6.88 5.33 1.82
C VAL A 40 -6.52 3.91 2.21
N PHE A 41 -6.97 3.47 3.38
CA PHE A 41 -6.76 2.11 3.86
C PHE A 41 -8.06 1.32 3.79
N ASP A 42 -7.98 0.08 3.32
CA ASP A 42 -8.98 -0.92 3.65
C ASP A 42 -8.92 -1.32 5.14
N LEU A 43 -9.93 -2.05 5.63
CA LEU A 43 -10.04 -2.50 7.01
C LEU A 43 -9.73 -4.00 7.16
N ASP A 44 -10.67 -4.83 6.71
CA ASP A 44 -10.68 -6.28 6.94
C ASP A 44 -9.56 -6.94 6.13
N HIS A 45 -8.76 -7.82 6.72
CA HIS A 45 -7.55 -8.40 6.11
C HIS A 45 -6.42 -7.44 5.77
N THR A 46 -6.60 -6.13 5.97
CA THR A 46 -5.57 -5.11 5.75
C THR A 46 -5.01 -4.61 7.07
N LEU A 47 -5.86 -4.03 7.91
CA LEU A 47 -5.50 -3.47 9.22
C LEU A 47 -5.85 -4.41 10.37
N ILE A 48 -6.90 -5.21 10.20
CA ILE A 48 -7.44 -6.14 11.20
C ILE A 48 -7.70 -7.51 10.57
N ASP A 49 -7.83 -8.53 11.41
CA ASP A 49 -8.25 -9.86 10.93
C ASP A 49 -9.73 -9.85 10.47
N GLU A 50 -10.16 -10.97 9.88
CA GLU A 50 -11.52 -11.14 9.33
C GLU A 50 -12.63 -11.03 10.39
N LYS A 51 -12.29 -11.26 11.66
CA LYS A 51 -13.23 -11.24 12.79
C LYS A 51 -13.29 -9.85 13.44
N GLY A 52 -12.31 -9.00 13.17
CA GLY A 52 -12.08 -7.76 13.90
C GLY A 52 -11.72 -7.99 15.37
N GLU A 53 -11.00 -9.07 15.65
CA GLU A 53 -10.54 -9.40 16.99
C GLU A 53 -9.15 -8.82 17.28
N THR A 54 -8.29 -8.81 16.27
CA THR A 54 -6.91 -8.34 16.39
C THR A 54 -6.54 -7.31 15.33
N VAL A 55 -5.61 -6.43 15.69
CA VAL A 55 -4.96 -5.49 14.78
C VAL A 55 -3.70 -6.13 14.23
N ARG A 56 -3.45 -5.98 12.93
CA ARG A 56 -2.22 -6.42 12.28
C ARG A 56 -1.01 -5.84 13.03
N PRO A 57 -0.03 -6.66 13.44
CA PRO A 57 1.14 -6.18 14.17
C PRO A 57 1.83 -5.01 13.44
N GLY A 58 2.18 -3.96 14.19
CA GLY A 58 2.87 -2.77 13.65
C GLY A 58 1.97 -1.65 13.11
N ILE A 59 0.68 -1.89 12.88
CA ILE A 59 -0.24 -0.89 12.31
C ILE A 59 -0.31 0.39 13.15
N TYR A 60 -0.42 0.31 14.48
CA TYR A 60 -0.46 1.52 15.30
C TYR A 60 0.77 2.41 15.11
N LYS A 61 1.97 1.81 15.02
CA LYS A 61 3.22 2.55 14.81
C LYS A 61 3.25 3.17 13.42
N LEU A 62 2.81 2.44 12.39
CA LEU A 62 2.65 2.96 11.03
C LEU A 62 1.71 4.16 11.01
N LEU A 63 0.46 3.99 11.44
CA LEU A 63 -0.56 5.05 11.40
C LEU A 63 -0.15 6.27 12.23
N THR A 64 0.49 6.07 13.40
CA THR A 64 1.04 7.17 14.20
C THR A 64 2.11 7.96 13.43
N SER A 65 3.08 7.26 12.81
CA SER A 65 4.13 7.91 12.03
C SER A 65 3.54 8.69 10.85
N LEU A 66 2.60 8.09 10.11
CA LEU A 66 1.91 8.76 9.00
C LEU A 66 1.21 10.05 9.46
N LYS A 67 0.41 10.01 10.54
CA LYS A 67 -0.27 11.21 11.06
C LYS A 67 0.69 12.29 11.54
N ASN A 68 1.72 11.90 12.29
CA ASN A 68 2.71 12.85 12.82
C ASN A 68 3.47 13.57 11.69
N ASN A 69 3.52 12.97 10.51
CA ASN A 69 4.14 13.55 9.32
C ASN A 69 3.12 14.18 8.35
N GLY A 70 1.90 14.46 8.83
CA GLY A 70 0.89 15.22 8.09
C GLY A 70 0.23 14.45 6.95
N ILE A 71 0.19 13.11 7.03
CA ILE A 71 -0.58 12.28 6.11
C ILE A 71 -2.02 12.19 6.63
N HIS A 72 -2.96 12.53 5.76
CA HIS A 72 -4.39 12.34 5.99
C HIS A 72 -4.80 10.91 5.71
N LEU A 73 -5.55 10.32 6.63
CA LEU A 73 -5.90 8.90 6.58
C LEU A 73 -7.40 8.74 6.39
N THR A 74 -7.81 8.03 5.34
CA THR A 74 -9.21 7.63 5.14
C THR A 74 -9.34 6.13 5.29
N LEU A 75 -10.32 5.67 6.05
CA LEU A 75 -10.72 4.26 6.06
C LEU A 75 -11.81 4.04 5.04
N TRP A 76 -11.62 3.10 4.11
CA TRP A 76 -12.63 2.71 3.13
C TRP A 76 -12.84 1.20 3.19
N THR A 77 -13.91 0.77 3.85
CA THR A 77 -14.20 -0.65 4.07
C THR A 77 -15.36 -1.14 3.19
N ALA A 78 -15.28 -2.41 2.80
CA ALA A 78 -16.43 -3.12 2.27
C ALA A 78 -17.43 -3.56 3.35
N SER A 79 -17.22 -3.24 4.62
CA SER A 79 -18.14 -3.57 5.72
C SER A 79 -19.20 -2.48 5.96
N PHE A 80 -20.28 -2.88 6.62
CA PHE A 80 -21.31 -1.96 7.09
C PHE A 80 -20.84 -1.17 8.31
N LYS A 81 -21.29 0.08 8.42
CA LYS A 81 -20.95 0.99 9.52
C LYS A 81 -21.25 0.36 10.88
N GLU A 82 -22.40 -0.29 10.98
CA GLU A 82 -22.95 -0.93 12.18
C GLU A 82 -22.05 -2.07 12.70
N ARG A 83 -21.29 -2.73 11.82
CA ARG A 83 -20.24 -3.71 12.20
C ARG A 83 -18.93 -3.00 12.52
N SER A 84 -18.50 -2.09 11.65
CA SER A 84 -17.14 -1.54 11.68
C SER A 84 -16.90 -0.58 12.84
N GLU A 85 -17.83 0.32 13.17
CA GLU A 85 -17.59 1.33 14.21
C GLU A 85 -17.31 0.74 15.61
N PRO A 86 -18.09 -0.25 16.11
CA PRO A 86 -17.80 -0.88 17.40
C PRO A 86 -16.42 -1.54 17.43
N ILE A 87 -16.02 -2.20 16.34
CA ILE A 87 -14.70 -2.84 16.20
C ILE A 87 -13.59 -1.78 16.22
N LEU A 88 -13.71 -0.74 15.39
CA LEU A 88 -12.73 0.35 15.31
C LEU A 88 -12.55 1.05 16.66
N SER A 89 -13.66 1.29 17.38
CA SER A 89 -13.64 1.89 18.71
C SER A 89 -12.96 0.95 19.73
N LYS A 90 -13.35 -0.33 19.76
CA LYS A 90 -12.77 -1.33 20.66
C LYS A 90 -11.25 -1.49 20.45
N LEU A 91 -10.82 -1.47 19.19
CA LEU A 91 -9.43 -1.61 18.79
C LEU A 91 -8.68 -0.25 18.77
N GLY A 92 -9.31 0.86 19.17
CA GLY A 92 -8.65 2.17 19.20
C GLY A 92 -8.14 2.67 17.84
N LEU A 93 -8.70 2.19 16.72
CA LEU A 93 -8.29 2.59 15.37
C LEU A 93 -8.98 3.88 14.91
N SER A 94 -10.16 4.20 15.46
CA SER A 94 -10.96 5.36 15.02
C SER A 94 -10.20 6.68 15.09
N VAL A 95 -9.31 6.84 16.08
CA VAL A 95 -8.55 8.08 16.32
C VAL A 95 -7.56 8.42 15.20
N TYR A 96 -7.22 7.44 14.35
CA TYR A 96 -6.25 7.64 13.29
C TYR A 96 -6.86 8.24 12.01
N PHE A 97 -8.14 7.98 11.74
CA PHE A 97 -8.74 8.33 10.45
C PHE A 97 -9.50 9.64 10.49
N ASP A 98 -9.32 10.45 9.45
CA ASP A 98 -10.02 11.72 9.25
C ASP A 98 -11.40 11.51 8.61
N LYS A 99 -11.57 10.40 7.89
CA LYS A 99 -12.78 10.06 7.15
C LYS A 99 -13.01 8.55 7.13
N PHE A 100 -14.28 8.16 7.14
CA PHE A 100 -14.73 6.78 7.00
C PHE A 100 -15.67 6.66 5.81
N ILE A 101 -15.48 5.64 4.99
CA ILE A 101 -16.35 5.24 3.89
C ILE A 101 -16.75 3.78 4.12
N TYR A 102 -18.04 3.55 4.32
CA TYR A 102 -18.63 2.22 4.54
C TYR A 102 -19.33 1.72 3.29
N ARG A 103 -19.68 0.44 3.25
CA ARG A 103 -20.33 -0.21 2.10
C ARG A 103 -21.48 0.61 1.50
N LYS A 104 -22.40 1.09 2.34
CA LYS A 104 -23.60 1.82 1.91
C LYS A 104 -23.30 3.18 1.26
N ASP A 105 -22.12 3.75 1.52
CA ASP A 105 -21.76 5.09 1.04
C ASP A 105 -21.37 5.08 -0.44
N TYR A 106 -20.98 3.92 -0.99
CA TYR A 106 -20.51 3.80 -2.38
C TYR A 106 -21.11 2.63 -3.15
N ASN A 107 -21.79 1.70 -2.48
CA ASN A 107 -22.54 0.62 -3.10
C ASN A 107 -24.03 0.74 -2.73
N THR A 108 -24.78 1.39 -3.62
CA THR A 108 -26.22 1.65 -3.44
C THR A 108 -27.10 0.48 -3.91
N ASP A 109 -26.56 -0.52 -4.60
CA ASP A 109 -27.30 -1.73 -4.99
C ASP A 109 -26.95 -2.88 -4.03
N PRO A 110 -27.85 -3.26 -3.10
CA PRO A 110 -27.60 -4.35 -2.15
C PRO A 110 -27.44 -5.71 -2.83
N ARG A 111 -27.83 -5.84 -4.11
CA ARG A 111 -27.66 -7.08 -4.91
C ARG A 111 -26.28 -7.17 -5.55
N ARG A 112 -25.55 -6.06 -5.64
CA ARG A 112 -24.14 -6.09 -6.04
C ARG A 112 -23.33 -6.44 -4.81
N TRP A 113 -22.95 -7.72 -4.72
CA TRP A 113 -21.96 -8.21 -3.76
C TRP A 113 -20.71 -7.32 -3.77
N ILE A 114 -19.93 -7.34 -2.68
CA ILE A 114 -18.63 -6.66 -2.42
C ILE A 114 -17.77 -6.50 -3.70
N GLY A 115 -18.09 -5.52 -4.54
CA GLY A 115 -17.61 -5.52 -5.92
C GLY A 115 -17.62 -4.15 -6.58
N ALA A 116 -18.20 -3.14 -5.93
CA ALA A 116 -17.94 -1.76 -6.30
C ALA A 116 -16.46 -1.45 -6.02
N HIS A 117 -15.80 -0.86 -6.99
CA HIS A 117 -14.42 -0.48 -6.86
C HIS A 117 -14.26 0.74 -5.93
N LYS A 118 -13.18 0.74 -5.16
CA LYS A 118 -12.78 1.89 -4.33
C LYS A 118 -12.14 2.94 -5.22
N ASP A 119 -12.99 3.79 -5.78
CA ASP A 119 -12.54 4.95 -6.54
C ASP A 119 -12.07 6.06 -5.59
N ILE A 120 -10.79 6.00 -5.22
CA ILE A 120 -10.18 6.89 -4.24
C ILE A 120 -10.18 8.37 -4.66
N ARG A 121 -10.48 8.70 -5.92
CA ARG A 121 -10.73 10.09 -6.34
C ARG A 121 -11.89 10.71 -5.58
N LYS A 122 -12.89 9.91 -5.15
CA LYS A 122 -14.04 10.37 -4.34
C LYS A 122 -13.65 10.87 -2.95
N THR A 123 -12.43 10.57 -2.51
CA THR A 123 -11.87 11.03 -1.24
C THR A 123 -10.64 11.91 -1.44
N ASN A 124 -10.33 12.30 -2.68
CA ASN A 124 -9.06 12.90 -3.08
C ASN A 124 -7.86 12.07 -2.59
N GLY A 125 -7.96 10.74 -2.61
CA GLY A 125 -6.88 9.85 -2.18
C GLY A 125 -5.78 9.76 -3.24
N ASP A 126 -4.53 9.73 -2.78
CA ASP A 126 -3.33 9.60 -3.61
C ASP A 126 -2.88 8.14 -3.73
N LEU A 127 -3.12 7.35 -2.67
CA LEU A 127 -2.73 5.94 -2.55
C LEU A 127 -3.85 5.12 -1.91
N LEU A 128 -4.15 3.97 -2.51
CA LEU A 128 -4.95 2.91 -1.86
C LEU A 128 -4.02 1.84 -1.27
N VAL A 129 -4.25 1.47 -0.02
CA VAL A 129 -3.61 0.33 0.65
C VAL A 129 -4.70 -0.71 0.93
N ASP A 130 -4.61 -1.87 0.30
CA ASP A 130 -5.70 -2.85 0.28
C ASP A 130 -5.16 -4.28 0.10
N ASP A 131 -5.78 -5.27 0.73
CA ASP A 131 -5.46 -6.68 0.54
C ASP A 131 -6.12 -7.26 -0.72
N SER A 132 -7.02 -6.55 -1.39
CA SER A 132 -7.68 -7.00 -2.61
C SER A 132 -6.89 -6.59 -3.85
N ARG A 133 -6.33 -7.58 -4.56
CA ARG A 133 -5.64 -7.36 -5.85
C ARG A 133 -6.55 -6.62 -6.84
N LYS A 134 -7.83 -7.00 -6.90
CA LYS A 134 -8.83 -6.37 -7.76
C LYS A 134 -9.02 -4.87 -7.47
N GLN A 135 -8.98 -4.46 -6.19
CA GLN A 135 -9.12 -3.05 -5.82
C GLN A 135 -7.87 -2.26 -6.19
N VAL A 136 -6.69 -2.81 -5.89
CA VAL A 136 -5.40 -2.22 -6.26
C VAL A 136 -5.27 -2.07 -7.77
N ASP A 137 -5.58 -3.11 -8.54
CA ASP A 137 -5.49 -3.09 -10.01
C ASP A 137 -6.45 -2.06 -10.61
N TYR A 138 -7.64 -1.90 -10.03
CA TYR A 138 -8.55 -0.84 -10.45
C TYR A 138 -7.95 0.55 -10.21
N VAL A 139 -7.42 0.83 -9.02
CA VAL A 139 -6.82 2.13 -8.70
C VAL A 139 -5.64 2.42 -9.63
N ASN A 140 -4.80 1.43 -9.89
CA ASN A 140 -3.73 1.52 -10.88
C ASN A 140 -4.25 1.79 -12.29
N SER A 141 -5.34 1.13 -12.70
CA SER A 141 -5.93 1.32 -14.03
C SER A 141 -6.49 2.72 -14.28
N ILE A 142 -6.83 3.47 -13.23
CA ILE A 142 -7.28 4.86 -13.32
C ILE A 142 -6.15 5.87 -13.11
N GLY A 143 -4.89 5.43 -13.14
CA GLY A 143 -3.71 6.29 -13.07
C GLY A 143 -3.30 6.74 -11.66
N LEU A 144 -3.83 6.09 -10.61
CA LEU A 144 -3.46 6.35 -9.22
C LEU A 144 -2.64 5.20 -8.65
N ALA A 145 -2.03 5.39 -7.49
CA ALA A 145 -1.21 4.36 -6.87
C ALA A 145 -2.05 3.42 -5.98
N GLY A 146 -1.83 2.12 -6.12
CA GLY A 146 -2.31 1.12 -5.18
C GLY A 146 -1.15 0.27 -4.62
N TYR A 147 -1.13 0.06 -3.31
CA TYR A 147 -0.24 -0.85 -2.62
C TYR A 147 -1.02 -2.09 -2.17
N LYS A 148 -0.62 -3.26 -2.67
CA LYS A 148 -1.23 -4.53 -2.30
C LYS A 148 -0.58 -5.06 -1.03
N MET A 149 -1.32 -5.08 0.06
CA MET A 149 -0.89 -5.75 1.30
C MET A 149 -1.07 -7.25 1.19
N THR A 150 -0.21 -8.03 1.83
CA THR A 150 -0.47 -9.43 2.13
C THR A 150 -1.67 -9.50 3.10
N PRO A 151 -2.67 -10.37 2.84
CA PRO A 151 -3.82 -10.50 3.73
C PRO A 151 -3.39 -10.86 5.15
N TYR A 152 -4.08 -10.27 6.13
CA TYR A 152 -3.96 -10.61 7.54
C TYR A 152 -5.21 -11.37 8.00
N ALA A 153 -5.04 -12.43 8.79
CA ALA A 153 -6.16 -13.22 9.27
C ALA A 153 -5.86 -13.83 10.64
N SER A 154 -6.88 -14.34 11.33
CA SER A 154 -6.69 -14.98 12.63
C SER A 154 -6.02 -16.36 12.56
N THR A 155 -5.81 -16.90 11.35
CA THR A 155 -5.31 -18.25 11.10
C THR A 155 -4.17 -18.28 10.07
N GLU A 156 -3.35 -19.34 10.13
CA GLU A 156 -2.28 -19.59 9.17
C GLU A 156 -2.84 -19.71 7.74
N PRO A 157 -2.09 -19.27 6.70
CA PRO A 157 -0.74 -18.72 6.78
C PRO A 157 -0.68 -17.21 7.06
N TYR A 158 -1.82 -16.55 7.31
CA TYR A 158 -1.96 -15.09 7.30
C TYR A 158 -1.98 -14.45 8.70
N ASN A 159 -1.81 -15.23 9.77
CA ASN A 159 -1.74 -14.76 11.15
C ASN A 159 -0.36 -14.23 11.57
N LYS A 160 0.66 -14.37 10.73
CA LYS A 160 2.03 -13.87 10.96
C LYS A 160 2.50 -13.05 9.75
N PRO A 161 1.94 -11.85 9.53
CA PRO A 161 2.31 -11.03 8.39
C PRO A 161 3.76 -10.56 8.49
N ASP A 162 4.43 -10.42 7.35
CA ASP A 162 5.78 -9.85 7.31
C ASP A 162 5.73 -8.38 7.74
N MET A 163 6.61 -8.03 8.68
CA MET A 163 6.75 -6.69 9.21
C MET A 163 7.49 -5.76 8.23
N ASN A 164 8.34 -6.31 7.36
CA ASN A 164 9.06 -5.54 6.35
C ASN A 164 8.08 -4.92 5.34
N GLU A 165 6.94 -5.56 5.05
CA GLU A 165 5.90 -5.01 4.17
C GLU A 165 5.40 -3.64 4.67
N LEU A 166 5.27 -3.47 6.00
CA LEU A 166 4.88 -2.17 6.58
C LEU A 166 6.02 -1.14 6.54
N GLU A 167 7.27 -1.57 6.64
CA GLU A 167 8.43 -0.68 6.47
C GLU A 167 8.59 -0.22 5.02
N GLU A 168 8.34 -1.10 4.05
CA GLU A 168 8.30 -0.78 2.63
C GLU A 168 7.18 0.20 2.30
N LEU A 169 5.95 -0.07 2.78
CA LEU A 169 4.83 0.85 2.64
C LEU A 169 5.15 2.22 3.25
N HIS A 170 5.73 2.25 4.45
CA HIS A 170 6.11 3.51 5.09
C HIS A 170 7.13 4.27 4.23
N ARG A 171 8.20 3.62 3.78
CA ARG A 171 9.24 4.24 2.93
C ARG A 171 8.69 4.74 1.59
N MET A 172 7.70 4.05 1.03
CA MET A 172 7.00 4.52 -0.16
C MET A 172 6.22 5.82 0.10
N ILE A 173 5.60 5.95 1.28
CA ILE A 173 4.79 7.13 1.64
C ILE A 173 5.67 8.30 2.12
N LEU A 174 6.69 8.01 2.93
CA LEU A 174 7.56 8.96 3.62
C LEU A 174 9.03 8.52 3.49
N PRO A 175 9.66 8.64 2.30
CA PRO A 175 11.01 8.11 2.04
C PRO A 175 12.10 8.74 2.92
N ASP A 176 11.88 9.98 3.38
CA ASP A 176 12.83 10.75 4.17
C ASP A 176 12.62 10.61 5.69
N VAL A 177 11.68 9.77 6.12
CA VAL A 177 11.36 9.56 7.54
C VAL A 177 11.80 8.16 7.94
N GLU A 178 12.70 8.06 8.93
CA GLU A 178 13.10 6.76 9.45
C GLU A 178 11.93 6.02 10.12
N PHE A 179 11.80 4.74 9.78
CA PHE A 179 10.79 3.87 10.34
C PHE A 179 11.28 2.44 10.36
N THR A 180 11.24 1.82 11.53
CA THR A 180 11.51 0.39 11.68
C THR A 180 10.57 -0.23 12.71
N LEU A 181 10.08 -1.42 12.42
CA LEU A 181 9.30 -2.27 13.30
C LEU A 181 10.16 -3.37 13.93
N GLN A 182 11.37 -3.58 13.43
CA GLN A 182 12.35 -4.48 14.05
C GLN A 182 12.84 -3.87 15.37
N THR A 183 12.67 -4.59 16.47
CA THR A 183 13.34 -4.23 17.72
C THR A 183 14.83 -4.55 17.60
N ASN A 184 15.68 -3.68 18.12
CA ASN A 184 17.15 -3.79 18.10
C ASN A 184 17.69 -5.18 18.55
N THR A 185 16.88 -5.98 19.24
CA THR A 185 17.22 -7.35 19.65
C THR A 185 17.58 -8.26 18.48
N SER A 186 16.99 -8.07 17.28
CA SER A 186 17.32 -8.87 16.08
C SER A 186 18.65 -8.44 15.43
N LEU A 187 19.01 -7.15 15.52
CA LEU A 187 20.31 -6.65 15.08
C LEU A 187 21.43 -7.19 15.99
N PHE A 188 21.22 -7.22 17.30
CA PHE A 188 22.18 -7.80 18.24
C PHE A 188 22.34 -9.32 18.08
N SER A 189 21.28 -10.07 17.76
CA SER A 189 21.39 -11.52 17.51
C SER A 189 22.09 -11.84 16.18
N LYS A 190 21.89 -11.05 15.13
CA LYS A 190 22.67 -11.17 13.88
C LYS A 190 24.15 -10.87 14.08
N ILE A 191 24.48 -9.76 14.76
CA ILE A 191 25.86 -9.37 15.07
C ILE A 191 26.55 -10.47 15.91
N THR A 192 25.91 -10.97 16.96
CA THR A 192 26.50 -12.04 17.78
C THR A 192 26.65 -13.38 17.06
N SER A 193 25.88 -13.65 16.00
CA SER A 193 26.08 -14.85 15.16
C SER A 193 27.22 -14.73 14.15
N ILE A 194 27.55 -13.50 13.72
CA ILE A 194 28.67 -13.23 12.79
C ILE A 194 30.01 -13.25 13.53
N PHE A 195 30.01 -12.92 14.82
CA PHE A 195 31.19 -12.92 15.69
C PHE A 195 31.30 -14.19 16.56
N ARG A 196 30.64 -15.30 16.17
CA ARG A 196 30.79 -16.62 16.77
C ARG A 196 31.42 -17.61 15.81
#